data_AF-A0A8C8DSG2-F1
#
_entry.id   AF-A0A8C8DSG2-F1
#
_cell.length_a   1.000
_cell.length_b   1.000
_cell.length_c   1.000
_cell.angle_alpha   90.00
_cell.angle_beta   90.00
_cell.angle_gamma   90.00
#
_symmetry.space_group_name_H-M   'P 1'
#
loop_
_entity.id
_entity.type
_entity.pdbx_description
1 polymer ?
#
loop_
_entity_poly.entity_id
_entity_poly.type
_entity_poly.pdbx_seq_one_letter_code
_entity_poly.pdbx_strand_id
1 'polypeptide(L)'
;FTDKTLLLTYLNAKGVILKAFDQFRLKTCIDFKPRDAEEYYISIQKLDGCDSYVGRRVANGQDLSIGSGCDTKAIVEHEILHALGFYHEQSRYDRDDYVRLVWDNILKSKEHNFNKTGSDESTTHGTPYDYRSVMHYSKDAFNNGNGSTIITKDPKFQNVIGQRLEMSYYDVLELNHPYKCSKYFKIVSVHNFNEQISPSNLSVIIQKSIL
;
A
#
# COMPACT_ATOMS: atom_id res chain seq x y z
N PHE A 1 9.46 -33.80 -6.02
CA PHE A 1 8.58 -33.54 -4.87
C PHE A 1 8.32 -32.05 -4.79
N THR A 2 7.35 -31.55 -5.55
CA THR A 2 6.84 -30.18 -5.41
C THR A 2 5.99 -30.12 -4.15
N ASP A 3 6.45 -29.35 -3.18
CA ASP A 3 5.84 -29.22 -1.86
C ASP A 3 4.42 -28.64 -1.98
N LYS A 4 3.42 -29.47 -1.69
CA LYS A 4 1.99 -29.08 -1.69
C LYS A 4 1.72 -27.91 -0.74
N THR A 5 2.54 -27.74 0.30
CA THR A 5 2.45 -26.64 1.28
C THR A 5 2.85 -25.31 0.66
N LEU A 6 3.88 -25.31 -0.19
CA LEU A 6 4.31 -24.13 -0.96
C LEU A 6 3.22 -23.73 -1.98
N LEU A 7 2.58 -24.71 -2.61
CA LEU A 7 1.48 -24.46 -3.55
C LEU A 7 0.24 -23.87 -2.84
N LEU A 8 -0.12 -24.39 -1.66
CA LEU A 8 -1.26 -23.90 -0.86
C LEU A 8 -1.05 -22.48 -0.33
N THR A 9 0.14 -22.18 0.20
CA THR A 9 0.50 -20.82 0.66
C THR A 9 0.55 -19.82 -0.50
N TYR A 10 1.00 -20.24 -1.69
CA TYR A 10 1.01 -19.40 -2.89
C TYR A 10 -0.39 -19.15 -3.47
N LEU A 11 -1.25 -20.17 -3.49
CA LEU A 11 -2.67 -20.01 -3.85
C LEU A 11 -3.39 -19.04 -2.91
N ASN A 12 -3.00 -19.00 -1.63
CA ASN A 12 -3.51 -18.05 -0.66
C ASN A 12 -3.11 -16.61 -1.00
N ALA A 13 -1.82 -16.34 -1.25
CA ALA A 13 -1.33 -15.00 -1.59
C ALA A 13 -1.99 -14.44 -2.86
N LYS A 14 -2.12 -15.27 -3.92
CA LYS A 14 -2.81 -14.86 -5.16
C LYS A 14 -4.28 -14.50 -4.90
N GLY A 15 -5.00 -15.31 -4.12
CA GLY A 15 -6.38 -15.02 -3.74
C GLY A 15 -6.52 -13.73 -2.94
N VAL A 16 -5.55 -13.43 -2.06
CA VAL A 16 -5.52 -12.18 -1.29
C VAL A 16 -5.22 -10.97 -2.17
N ILE A 17 -4.30 -11.09 -3.14
CA ILE A 17 -4.00 -10.02 -4.09
C ILE A 17 -5.24 -9.66 -4.92
N LEU A 18 -5.96 -10.67 -5.43
CA LEU A 18 -7.20 -10.45 -6.18
C LEU A 18 -8.27 -9.77 -5.32
N LYS A 19 -8.40 -10.16 -4.03
CA LYS A 19 -9.30 -9.49 -3.09
C LYS A 19 -8.92 -8.02 -2.85
N ALA A 20 -7.63 -7.70 -2.80
CA ALA A 20 -7.17 -6.32 -2.70
C ALA A 20 -7.55 -5.53 -3.98
N PHE A 21 -7.34 -6.08 -5.17
CA PHE A 21 -7.78 -5.46 -6.43
C PHE A 21 -9.28 -5.15 -6.43
N ASP A 22 -10.11 -6.05 -5.89
CA ASP A 22 -11.55 -5.82 -5.77
C ASP A 22 -11.88 -4.67 -4.81
N GLN A 23 -11.08 -4.42 -3.78
CA GLN A 23 -11.26 -3.24 -2.91
C GLN A 23 -10.96 -1.93 -3.65
N PHE A 24 -9.92 -1.89 -4.49
CA PHE A 24 -9.67 -0.74 -5.35
C PHE A 24 -10.82 -0.52 -6.33
N ARG A 25 -11.29 -1.57 -7.02
CA ARG A 25 -12.43 -1.47 -7.94
C ARG A 25 -13.72 -1.00 -7.26
N LEU A 26 -13.93 -1.37 -6.00
CA LEU A 26 -15.13 -1.01 -5.24
C LEU A 26 -15.10 0.44 -4.74
N LYS A 27 -13.92 0.94 -4.36
CA LYS A 27 -13.75 2.23 -3.65
C LYS A 27 -13.24 3.35 -4.56
N THR A 28 -12.69 2.99 -5.71
CA THR A 28 -11.99 3.91 -6.62
C THR A 28 -12.34 3.61 -8.07
N CYS A 29 -11.81 4.42 -8.98
CA CYS A 29 -11.80 4.13 -10.40
C CYS A 29 -10.54 3.40 -10.87
N ILE A 30 -9.70 2.90 -9.96
CA ILE A 30 -8.50 2.15 -10.30
C ILE A 30 -8.88 0.69 -10.59
N ASP A 31 -8.35 0.18 -11.68
CA ASP A 31 -8.51 -1.21 -12.11
C ASP A 31 -7.16 -1.82 -12.48
N PHE A 32 -7.12 -3.15 -12.49
CA PHE A 32 -5.95 -3.97 -12.74
C PHE A 32 -6.24 -4.96 -13.85
N LYS A 33 -5.38 -4.99 -14.87
CA LYS A 33 -5.40 -6.04 -15.89
C LYS A 33 -4.06 -6.77 -15.95
N PRO A 34 -4.02 -8.04 -16.36
CA PRO A 34 -2.80 -8.72 -16.74
C PRO A 34 -2.04 -7.88 -17.76
N ARG A 35 -0.72 -7.81 -17.59
CA ARG A 35 0.16 -7.19 -18.58
C ARG A 35 0.09 -7.97 -19.91
N ASP A 36 0.08 -7.23 -21.01
CA ASP A 36 0.32 -7.74 -22.36
C ASP A 36 1.71 -7.31 -22.83
N ALA A 37 1.80 -6.19 -23.54
CA ALA A 37 3.04 -5.65 -24.10
C ALA A 37 3.48 -4.32 -23.47
N GLU A 38 2.83 -3.86 -22.41
CA GLU A 38 3.14 -2.56 -21.81
C GLU A 38 4.57 -2.53 -21.24
N GLU A 39 5.25 -1.42 -21.50
CA GLU A 39 6.61 -1.15 -21.03
C GLU A 39 6.66 -0.93 -19.52
N TYR A 40 5.66 -0.26 -18.95
CA TYR A 40 5.59 0.02 -17.52
C TYR A 40 4.47 -0.78 -16.89
N TYR A 41 4.82 -1.59 -15.89
CA TYR A 41 3.92 -2.50 -15.19
C TYR A 41 4.45 -2.79 -13.80
N ILE A 42 3.59 -3.33 -12.94
CA ILE A 42 3.99 -3.84 -11.63
C ILE A 42 4.21 -5.35 -11.76
N SER A 43 5.38 -5.83 -11.35
CA SER A 43 5.72 -7.24 -11.23
C SER A 43 5.53 -7.64 -9.77
N ILE A 44 4.40 -8.28 -9.45
CA ILE A 44 4.13 -8.76 -8.09
C ILE A 44 4.84 -10.11 -7.93
N GLN A 45 5.82 -10.14 -7.02
CA GLN A 45 6.70 -11.27 -6.78
C GLN A 45 6.79 -11.59 -5.30
N LYS A 46 7.17 -12.83 -4.98
CA LYS A 46 7.48 -13.23 -3.60
C LYS A 46 8.98 -13.05 -3.36
N LEU A 47 9.37 -11.86 -2.90
CA LEU A 47 10.75 -11.54 -2.52
C LEU A 47 10.85 -11.43 -0.98
N ASP A 48 11.98 -10.92 -0.48
CA ASP A 48 12.18 -10.71 0.95
C ASP A 48 11.45 -9.44 1.41
N GLY A 49 10.57 -9.57 2.40
CA GLY A 49 9.80 -8.46 2.96
C GLY A 49 8.58 -8.04 2.14
N CYS A 50 7.95 -6.94 2.55
CA CYS A 50 6.85 -6.29 1.85
C CYS A 50 7.34 -4.90 1.44
N ASP A 51 7.38 -4.62 0.14
CA ASP A 51 7.86 -3.34 -0.37
C ASP A 51 7.37 -3.04 -1.80
N SER A 52 7.30 -1.75 -2.10
CA SER A 52 7.12 -1.23 -3.46
C SER A 52 7.78 0.12 -3.63
N TYR A 53 8.10 0.46 -4.88
CA TYR A 53 8.48 1.82 -5.25
C TYR A 53 7.32 2.80 -5.09
N VAL A 54 7.63 4.04 -4.69
CA VAL A 54 6.64 5.12 -4.68
C VAL A 54 6.43 5.67 -6.10
N GLY A 55 5.26 5.39 -6.67
CA GLY A 55 4.86 5.79 -8.03
C GLY A 55 5.48 4.94 -9.14
N ARG A 56 5.22 5.34 -10.39
CA ARG A 56 5.79 4.71 -11.60
C ARG A 56 7.22 5.19 -11.82
N ARG A 57 8.21 4.31 -11.65
CA ARG A 57 9.64 4.69 -11.62
C ARG A 57 10.48 4.03 -12.71
N VAL A 58 10.25 2.74 -12.98
CA VAL A 58 11.15 1.91 -13.78
C VAL A 58 10.44 1.40 -15.04
N ALA A 59 11.09 1.56 -16.20
CA ALA A 59 10.65 0.95 -17.45
C ALA A 59 11.02 -0.55 -17.47
N ASN A 60 10.28 -1.35 -18.23
CA ASN A 60 10.37 -2.82 -18.25
C ASN A 60 9.99 -3.50 -16.93
N GLY A 61 9.10 -2.85 -16.17
CA GLY A 61 8.54 -3.39 -14.93
C GLY A 61 9.24 -2.90 -13.67
N GLN A 62 8.46 -2.69 -12.63
CA GLN A 62 8.95 -2.45 -11.27
C GLN A 62 8.41 -3.52 -10.32
N ASP A 63 9.24 -3.97 -9.40
CA ASP A 63 8.86 -5.01 -8.46
C ASP A 63 7.96 -4.47 -7.34
N LEU A 64 7.02 -5.33 -6.93
CA LEU A 64 6.25 -5.20 -5.70
C LEU A 64 6.36 -6.53 -4.97
N SER A 65 7.03 -6.52 -3.81
CA SER A 65 7.25 -7.72 -3.03
C SER A 65 6.07 -8.00 -2.11
N ILE A 66 5.47 -9.19 -2.26
CA ILE A 66 4.59 -9.80 -1.26
C ILE A 66 5.31 -11.06 -0.74
N GLY A 67 6.25 -10.83 0.18
CA GLY A 67 7.03 -11.87 0.83
C GLY A 67 6.25 -12.69 1.85
N SER A 68 6.98 -13.48 2.63
CA SER A 68 6.39 -14.30 3.70
C SER A 68 5.77 -13.43 4.79
N GLY A 69 4.48 -13.63 5.09
CA GLY A 69 3.73 -12.86 6.09
C GLY A 69 3.14 -11.54 5.57
N CYS A 70 3.37 -11.22 4.29
CA CYS A 70 2.82 -10.03 3.63
C CYS A 70 1.47 -10.31 2.95
N ASP A 71 1.02 -11.56 2.90
CA ASP A 71 -0.18 -12.03 2.20
C ASP A 71 -1.47 -11.73 2.97
N THR A 72 -1.60 -10.50 3.47
CA THR A 72 -2.85 -9.96 4.02
C THR A 72 -3.39 -8.86 3.11
N LYS A 73 -4.71 -8.73 3.05
CA LYS A 73 -5.39 -7.75 2.18
C LYS A 73 -4.86 -6.33 2.40
N ALA A 74 -4.73 -5.91 3.66
CA ALA A 74 -4.30 -4.55 4.00
C ALA A 74 -2.83 -4.28 3.67
N ILE A 75 -1.95 -5.29 3.78
CA ILE A 75 -0.55 -5.14 3.36
C ILE A 75 -0.48 -5.04 1.83
N VAL A 76 -1.23 -5.86 1.10
CA VAL A 76 -1.28 -5.73 -0.37
C VAL A 76 -1.85 -4.36 -0.79
N GLU A 77 -2.89 -3.86 -0.13
CA GLU A 77 -3.40 -2.50 -0.35
C GLU A 77 -2.34 -1.43 -0.09
N HIS A 78 -1.56 -1.57 0.99
CA HIS A 78 -0.45 -0.67 1.35
C HIS A 78 0.62 -0.62 0.26
N GLU A 79 1.11 -1.78 -0.21
CA GLU A 79 2.14 -1.83 -1.24
C GLU A 79 1.63 -1.33 -2.60
N ILE A 80 0.36 -1.55 -2.93
CA ILE A 80 -0.25 -0.99 -4.15
C ILE A 80 -0.39 0.54 -4.03
N LEU A 81 -0.75 1.07 -2.86
CA LEU A 81 -0.79 2.53 -2.64
C LEU A 81 0.59 3.15 -2.82
N HIS A 82 1.67 2.51 -2.36
CA HIS A 82 3.03 2.94 -2.69
C HIS A 82 3.23 3.01 -4.21
N ALA A 83 2.93 1.95 -4.96
CA ALA A 83 3.05 1.96 -6.41
C ALA A 83 2.18 3.03 -7.11
N LEU A 84 1.08 3.44 -6.48
CA LEU A 84 0.20 4.53 -6.92
C LEU A 84 0.71 5.94 -6.53
N GLY A 85 1.79 6.04 -5.76
CA GLY A 85 2.44 7.31 -5.41
C GLY A 85 2.29 7.76 -3.96
N PHE A 86 1.75 6.91 -3.08
CA PHE A 86 1.59 7.25 -1.67
C PHE A 86 2.92 7.07 -0.91
N TYR A 87 3.31 8.08 -0.16
CA TYR A 87 4.28 7.94 0.91
C TYR A 87 3.57 7.45 2.18
N HIS A 88 4.33 7.10 3.22
CA HIS A 88 3.74 6.83 4.51
C HIS A 88 3.11 8.08 5.12
N GLU A 89 2.01 7.91 5.84
CA GLU A 89 1.26 9.03 6.44
C GLU A 89 2.12 9.82 7.43
N GLN A 90 2.94 9.12 8.22
CA GLN A 90 3.87 9.78 9.15
C GLN A 90 5.02 10.51 8.44
N SER A 91 5.14 10.42 7.12
CA SER A 91 6.12 11.19 6.32
C SER A 91 5.55 12.49 5.77
N ARG A 92 4.28 12.83 5.99
CA ARG A 92 3.74 14.13 5.55
C ARG A 92 4.57 15.30 6.06
N TYR A 93 4.70 16.36 5.26
CA TYR A 93 5.46 17.56 5.66
C TYR A 93 4.89 18.25 6.92
N ASP A 94 3.58 18.10 7.16
CA ASP A 94 2.84 18.63 8.31
C ASP A 94 2.72 17.64 9.50
N ARG A 95 3.32 16.44 9.44
CA ARG A 95 3.16 15.37 10.45
C ARG A 95 3.51 15.79 11.87
N ASP A 96 4.44 16.73 12.04
CA ASP A 96 4.86 17.20 13.36
C ASP A 96 3.76 17.97 14.10
N ASP A 97 2.67 18.39 13.43
CA ASP A 97 1.46 18.95 14.05
C ASP A 97 0.55 17.90 14.69
N TYR A 98 0.76 16.62 14.39
CA TYR A 98 -0.13 15.51 14.74
C TYR A 98 0.56 14.40 15.53
N VAL A 99 1.85 14.19 15.30
CA VAL A 99 2.67 13.18 15.97
C VAL A 99 4.01 13.78 16.40
N ARG A 100 4.62 13.17 17.42
CA ARG A 100 5.99 13.41 17.84
C ARG A 100 6.77 12.12 17.70
N LEU A 101 7.92 12.21 17.05
CA LEU A 101 8.86 11.10 16.97
C LEU A 101 9.76 11.05 18.20
N VAL A 102 10.02 9.85 18.70
CA VAL A 102 10.98 9.58 19.79
C VAL A 102 12.23 8.98 19.15
N TRP A 103 13.11 9.85 18.67
CA TRP A 103 14.29 9.43 17.90
C TRP A 103 15.18 8.45 18.66
N ASP A 104 15.34 8.63 19.96
CA ASP A 104 16.14 7.75 20.83
C ASP A 104 15.58 6.32 20.93
N ASN A 105 14.29 6.12 20.58
CA ASN A 105 13.65 4.81 20.57
C ASN A 105 13.77 4.10 19.21
N ILE A 106 14.29 4.76 18.18
CA ILE A 106 14.43 4.18 16.84
C ILE A 106 15.68 3.31 16.78
N LEU A 107 15.58 2.15 16.09
CA LEU A 107 16.74 1.31 15.79
C LEU A 107 17.78 2.10 14.99
N LYS A 108 19.04 1.96 15.39
CA LYS A 108 20.17 2.56 14.68
C LYS A 108 20.12 2.20 13.20
N SER A 109 20.32 3.20 12.33
CA SER A 109 20.25 3.09 10.86
C SER A 109 18.83 2.94 10.29
N LYS A 110 17.76 3.08 11.10
CA LYS A 110 16.36 3.08 10.64
C LYS A 110 15.70 4.45 10.72
N GLU A 111 16.43 5.49 11.10
CA GLU A 111 15.96 6.86 11.25
C GLU A 111 15.39 7.43 9.94
N HIS A 112 15.97 7.05 8.80
CA HIS A 112 15.53 7.50 7.48
C HIS A 112 14.08 7.11 7.14
N ASN A 113 13.52 6.05 7.76
CA ASN A 113 12.12 5.63 7.58
C ASN A 113 11.12 6.63 8.17
N PHE A 114 11.62 7.61 8.93
CA PHE A 114 10.84 8.66 9.56
C PHE A 114 11.12 10.03 8.94
N ASN A 115 11.83 10.11 7.82
CA ASN A 115 12.02 11.36 7.09
C ASN A 115 10.68 11.90 6.59
N LYS A 116 10.54 13.23 6.61
CA LYS A 116 9.41 13.89 5.95
C LYS A 116 9.65 13.96 4.45
N THR A 117 8.59 13.82 3.68
CA THR A 117 8.55 14.18 2.27
C THR A 117 8.15 15.66 2.18
N GLY A 118 8.91 16.46 1.44
CA GLY A 118 8.67 17.90 1.31
C GLY A 118 7.35 18.21 0.61
N SER A 119 6.82 19.43 0.80
CA SER A 119 5.61 19.92 0.12
C SER A 119 5.82 20.21 -1.37
N ASP A 120 7.08 20.22 -1.82
CA ASP A 120 7.52 20.29 -3.22
C ASP A 120 7.41 18.93 -3.93
N GLU A 121 7.48 17.82 -3.19
CA GLU A 121 7.39 16.46 -3.70
C GLU A 121 6.05 15.77 -3.38
N SER A 122 5.32 16.26 -2.37
CA SER A 122 4.07 15.66 -1.89
C SER A 122 2.99 16.69 -1.64
N THR A 123 1.74 16.23 -1.61
CA THR A 123 0.57 17.05 -1.29
C THR A 123 -0.34 16.30 -0.33
N THR A 124 -1.08 17.05 0.49
CA THR A 124 -2.10 16.49 1.38
C THR A 124 -3.46 16.42 0.68
N HIS A 125 -3.57 16.90 -0.56
CA HIS A 125 -4.85 17.06 -1.27
C HIS A 125 -5.93 17.81 -0.46
N GLY A 126 -5.53 18.62 0.53
CA GLY A 126 -6.43 19.33 1.44
C GLY A 126 -7.12 18.45 2.50
N THR A 127 -6.65 17.21 2.72
CA THR A 127 -7.17 16.31 3.75
C THR A 127 -6.52 16.57 5.11
N PRO A 128 -7.24 16.32 6.21
CA PRO A 128 -6.62 16.26 7.53
C PRO A 128 -5.66 15.08 7.62
N TYR A 129 -4.70 15.14 8.55
CA TYR A 129 -3.83 14.02 8.87
C TYR A 129 -4.65 12.81 9.35
N ASP A 130 -4.40 11.65 8.75
CA ASP A 130 -5.20 10.45 8.98
C ASP A 130 -4.48 9.41 9.84
N TYR A 131 -4.73 9.46 11.15
CA TYR A 131 -4.27 8.43 12.09
C TYR A 131 -4.75 7.01 11.77
N ARG A 132 -5.78 6.85 10.93
CA ARG A 132 -6.31 5.54 10.51
C ARG A 132 -5.82 5.10 9.12
N SER A 133 -4.97 5.89 8.46
CA SER A 133 -4.44 5.54 7.15
C SER A 133 -3.75 4.18 7.22
N VAL A 134 -4.01 3.33 6.22
CA VAL A 134 -3.28 2.07 6.06
C VAL A 134 -1.79 2.33 5.78
N MET A 135 -1.45 3.55 5.33
CA MET A 135 -0.09 4.04 5.10
C MET A 135 0.59 4.55 6.37
N HIS A 136 -0.09 4.61 7.51
CA HIS A 136 0.51 5.04 8.77
C HIS A 136 1.28 3.89 9.44
N TYR A 137 2.47 4.18 9.97
CA TYR A 137 3.21 3.26 10.84
C TYR A 137 2.51 3.02 12.18
N SER A 138 2.75 1.85 12.77
CA SER A 138 2.36 1.62 14.16
C SER A 138 3.23 2.44 15.12
N LYS A 139 2.75 2.64 16.35
CA LYS A 139 3.48 3.38 17.39
C LYS A 139 4.88 2.82 17.69
N ASP A 140 5.09 1.53 17.45
CA ASP A 140 6.29 0.78 17.81
C ASP A 140 7.16 0.42 16.59
N ALA A 141 6.84 0.98 15.41
CA ALA A 141 7.58 0.72 14.18
C ALA A 141 9.07 1.01 14.37
N PHE A 142 9.92 0.06 13.99
CA PHE A 142 11.39 0.14 14.08
C PHE A 142 11.93 0.51 15.47
N ASN A 143 11.24 0.14 16.56
CA ASN A 143 11.74 0.44 17.91
C ASN A 143 12.97 -0.41 18.28
N ASN A 144 13.78 0.12 19.20
CA ASN A 144 14.94 -0.55 19.78
C ASN A 144 14.64 -1.25 21.13
N GLY A 145 13.37 -1.45 21.45
CA GLY A 145 12.92 -2.00 22.73
C GLY A 145 12.66 -0.96 23.84
N ASN A 146 13.02 0.32 23.65
CA ASN A 146 12.83 1.38 24.67
C ASN A 146 11.44 2.06 24.63
N GLY A 147 10.47 1.42 24.00
CA GLY A 147 9.09 1.90 23.86
C GLY A 147 8.77 2.44 22.46
N SER A 148 7.69 3.22 22.37
CA SER A 148 7.16 3.69 21.08
C SER A 148 8.06 4.72 20.41
N THR A 149 8.17 4.63 19.08
CA THR A 149 8.88 5.58 18.21
C THR A 149 7.97 6.72 17.74
N ILE A 150 6.65 6.50 17.71
CA ILE A 150 5.65 7.51 17.32
C ILE A 150 4.67 7.73 18.48
N ILE A 151 4.58 8.97 18.94
CA ILE A 151 3.62 9.43 19.96
C ILE A 151 2.64 10.39 19.31
N THR A 152 1.37 10.02 19.24
CA THR A 152 0.29 10.90 18.78
C THR A 152 0.10 12.07 19.75
N LYS A 153 -0.11 13.27 19.22
CA LYS A 153 -0.39 14.46 20.04
C LYS A 153 -1.77 14.41 20.67
N ASP A 154 -2.74 13.80 19.99
CA ASP A 154 -4.03 13.46 20.56
C ASP A 154 -3.99 11.99 21.06
N PRO A 155 -3.94 11.75 22.39
CA PRO A 155 -3.74 10.41 22.95
C PRO A 155 -4.79 9.39 22.56
N LYS A 156 -5.99 9.82 22.13
CA LYS A 156 -7.06 8.90 21.72
C LYS A 156 -6.69 8.09 20.47
N PHE A 157 -5.69 8.55 19.71
CA PHE A 157 -5.21 7.88 18.51
C PHE A 157 -3.96 7.02 18.73
N GLN A 158 -3.40 6.97 19.94
CA GLN A 158 -2.14 6.28 20.19
C GLN A 158 -2.18 4.78 19.84
N ASN A 159 -3.33 4.13 20.06
CA ASN A 159 -3.55 2.72 19.72
C ASN A 159 -4.38 2.55 18.43
N VAL A 160 -4.56 3.62 17.65
CA VAL A 160 -5.28 3.63 16.37
C VAL A 160 -4.30 3.57 15.19
N ILE A 161 -3.15 4.26 15.31
CA ILE A 161 -2.12 4.28 14.27
C ILE A 161 -1.56 2.89 13.98
N GLY A 162 -1.25 2.63 12.71
CA GLY A 162 -0.72 1.34 12.26
C GLY A 162 -1.74 0.24 12.06
N GLN A 163 -3.03 0.59 11.92
CA GLN A 163 -4.05 -0.38 11.56
C GLN A 163 -3.71 -1.08 10.23
N ARG A 164 -4.05 -2.37 10.13
CA ARG A 164 -3.85 -3.22 8.93
C ARG A 164 -5.12 -4.01 8.62
N LEU A 165 -6.25 -3.31 8.53
CA LEU A 165 -7.57 -3.85 8.18
C LEU A 165 -7.96 -3.55 6.73
N GLU A 166 -7.89 -2.28 6.34
CA GLU A 166 -8.18 -1.78 4.99
C GLU A 166 -7.78 -0.32 4.80
N MET A 167 -7.75 0.16 3.54
CA MET A 167 -7.72 1.58 3.21
C MET A 167 -8.78 2.37 3.98
N SER A 168 -8.36 3.46 4.61
CA SER A 168 -9.23 4.39 5.29
C SER A 168 -10.10 5.19 4.32
N TYR A 169 -11.01 5.99 4.87
CA TYR A 169 -11.76 6.95 4.06
C TYR A 169 -10.85 7.97 3.35
N TYR A 170 -9.82 8.47 4.04
CA TYR A 170 -8.93 9.49 3.47
C TYR A 170 -7.92 8.90 2.48
N ASP A 171 -7.44 7.67 2.69
CA ASP A 171 -6.62 6.94 1.69
C ASP A 171 -7.36 6.88 0.34
N VAL A 172 -8.65 6.51 0.36
CA VAL A 172 -9.51 6.43 -0.83
C VAL A 172 -9.77 7.80 -1.44
N LEU A 173 -10.02 8.81 -0.61
CA LEU A 173 -10.32 10.18 -1.07
C LEU A 173 -9.09 10.80 -1.76
N GLU A 174 -7.92 10.64 -1.17
CA GLU A 174 -6.64 11.11 -1.71
C GLU A 174 -6.29 10.40 -3.01
N LEU A 175 -6.56 9.09 -3.12
CA LEU A 175 -6.28 8.34 -4.34
C LEU A 175 -7.23 8.76 -5.47
N ASN A 176 -8.50 9.00 -5.15
CA ASN A 176 -9.50 9.36 -6.14
C ASN A 176 -9.28 10.76 -6.75
N HIS A 177 -8.62 11.67 -6.03
CA HIS A 177 -8.44 13.07 -6.45
C HIS A 177 -7.55 13.22 -7.70
N PRO A 178 -6.26 12.78 -7.72
CA PRO A 178 -5.40 12.90 -8.89
C PRO A 178 -5.90 12.06 -10.07
N TYR A 179 -6.53 10.92 -9.82
CA TYR A 179 -7.11 10.06 -10.87
C TYR A 179 -8.49 10.53 -11.36
N LYS A 180 -9.06 11.60 -10.78
CA LYS A 180 -10.36 12.17 -11.15
C LYS A 180 -11.46 11.11 -11.19
N CYS A 181 -11.56 10.30 -10.15
CA CYS A 181 -12.60 9.28 -10.05
C CYS A 181 -13.95 9.93 -9.75
N SER A 182 -14.98 9.64 -10.56
CA SER A 182 -16.36 10.05 -10.31
C SER A 182 -16.97 9.31 -9.12
N LYS A 183 -17.87 9.96 -8.38
CA LYS A 183 -18.55 9.39 -7.19
C LYS A 183 -19.41 8.14 -7.45
N TYR A 184 -19.71 7.82 -8.72
CA TYR A 184 -20.65 6.76 -9.11
C TYR A 184 -19.95 5.56 -9.77
N PHE A 185 -19.01 4.90 -9.09
CA PHE A 185 -18.54 3.58 -9.53
C PHE A 185 -19.26 2.49 -8.73
N LYS A 186 -20.39 2.01 -9.26
CA LYS A 186 -20.95 0.71 -8.93
C LYS A 186 -21.67 0.13 -10.15
N ILE A 187 -20.94 -0.68 -10.93
CA ILE A 187 -21.39 -2.03 -11.33
C ILE A 187 -20.13 -2.90 -11.38
N VAL A 188 -19.94 -3.78 -10.39
CA VAL A 188 -18.91 -4.83 -10.46
C VAL A 188 -19.44 -5.89 -11.41
N SER A 189 -19.04 -5.84 -12.69
CA SER A 189 -19.07 -7.05 -13.51
C SER A 189 -17.94 -7.95 -13.02
N VAL A 190 -18.28 -8.98 -12.24
CA VAL A 190 -17.35 -10.04 -11.83
C VAL A 190 -16.83 -10.71 -13.09
N HIS A 191 -15.71 -10.21 -13.63
CA HIS A 191 -14.98 -10.92 -14.66
C HIS A 191 -14.21 -12.00 -13.92
N ASN A 192 -14.64 -13.25 -14.12
CA ASN A 192 -13.88 -14.41 -13.70
C ASN A 192 -12.52 -14.33 -14.39
N PHE A 193 -11.49 -13.90 -13.66
CA PHE A 193 -10.09 -14.10 -14.02
C PHE A 193 -9.74 -15.58 -13.85
N ASN A 194 -10.44 -16.44 -14.58
CA ASN A 194 -10.08 -17.83 -14.79
C ASN A 194 -9.69 -17.97 -16.25
N GLU A 195 -8.40 -17.75 -16.52
CA GLU A 195 -7.53 -18.66 -17.29
C GLU A 195 -6.26 -17.90 -17.72
N GLN A 196 -5.12 -18.61 -17.64
CA GLN A 196 -3.77 -18.22 -18.09
C GLN A 196 -2.96 -17.26 -17.21
N ILE A 197 -2.68 -17.65 -15.96
CA ILE A 197 -1.60 -17.02 -15.17
C ILE A 197 -0.63 -18.10 -14.71
N SER A 198 0.58 -18.06 -15.26
CA SER A 198 1.71 -18.96 -14.98
C SER A 198 2.11 -18.96 -13.49
N PRO A 199 2.71 -20.05 -12.95
CA PRO A 199 2.81 -20.30 -11.51
C PRO A 199 3.74 -19.38 -10.71
N SER A 200 4.48 -18.45 -11.31
CA SER A 200 5.60 -17.79 -10.61
C SER A 200 5.52 -16.28 -10.45
N ASN A 201 4.80 -15.52 -11.29
CA ASN A 201 4.79 -14.04 -11.24
C ASN A 201 3.47 -13.46 -11.75
N LEU A 202 2.94 -12.43 -11.08
CA LEU A 202 1.75 -11.68 -11.53
C LEU A 202 2.18 -10.28 -11.99
N SER A 203 2.24 -10.08 -13.31
CA SER A 203 2.48 -8.76 -13.89
C SER A 203 1.16 -8.07 -14.21
N VAL A 204 0.94 -6.87 -13.66
CA VAL A 204 -0.30 -6.11 -13.82
C VAL A 204 -0.07 -4.67 -14.26
N ILE A 205 -1.07 -4.14 -14.96
CA ILE A 205 -1.18 -2.74 -15.32
C ILE A 205 -2.22 -2.08 -14.43
N ILE A 206 -1.82 -0.99 -13.78
CA ILE A 206 -2.74 -0.06 -13.13
C ILE A 206 -3.32 0.85 -14.20
N GLN A 207 -4.64 0.85 -14.31
CA GLN A 207 -5.36 1.70 -15.26
C GLN A 207 -6.55 2.35 -14.59
N LYS A 208 -6.97 3.49 -15.15
CA LYS A 208 -8.25 4.09 -14.80
C LYS A 208 -9.37 3.32 -15.51
N SER A 209 -10.39 2.91 -14.77
CA SER A 209 -11.62 2.32 -15.33
C SER A 209 -12.35 3.36 -16.20
N ILE A 210 -12.65 3.00 -17.44
CA ILE A 210 -13.31 3.85 -18.46
C ILE A 210 -14.79 3.44 -18.62
N LEU A 211 -15.43 3.01 -17.53
CA LEU A 211 -16.88 2.76 -17.54
C LEU A 211 -17.66 4.09 -17.61
#